data_AF-A0A6N6KHF6-F1
#
_entry.id   AF-A0A6N6KHF6-F1
#
_cell.length_a   1.000
_cell.length_b   1.000
_cell.length_c   1.000
_cell.angle_alpha   90.00
_cell.angle_beta   90.00
_cell.angle_gamma   90.00
#
_symmetry.space_group_name_H-M   'P 1'
#
loop_
_entity.id
_entity.type
_entity.pdbx_description
1 polymer ?
#
loop_
_entity_poly.entity_id
_entity_poly.type
_entity_poly.pdbx_seq_one_letter_code
_entity_poly.pdbx_strand_id
1 'polypeptide(L)'
;MKQTVLLVLFTLFTLTAFGQTSFNDRLNVDFQSEKIDIKVYPNPVVDNLKVSHHDDIEKVQIFNLVGKTVKTYDYLKGRNYYVGDLPKGIYLVQFSDRKSKAIVTKRISKR
;
A
#
# COMPACT_ATOMS: atom_id res chain seq x y z
N MET A 1 19.76 -32.82 45.90
CA MET A 1 18.77 -31.80 45.47
C MET A 1 19.40 -30.51 44.92
N LYS A 2 20.59 -30.09 45.37
CA LYS A 2 21.24 -28.85 44.87
C LYS A 2 21.88 -28.99 43.48
N GLN A 3 22.48 -30.15 43.17
CA GLN A 3 23.13 -30.38 41.87
C GLN A 3 22.13 -30.66 40.73
N THR A 4 20.96 -31.24 41.03
CA THR A 4 19.90 -31.50 40.05
C THR A 4 19.27 -30.21 39.52
N VAL A 5 19.23 -29.15 40.34
CA VAL A 5 18.72 -27.82 39.92
C VAL A 5 19.70 -27.12 38.98
N LEU A 6 21.01 -27.24 39.23
CA LEU A 6 22.05 -26.65 38.37
C LEU A 6 22.08 -27.30 36.97
N LEU A 7 21.89 -28.62 36.92
CA LEU A 7 21.88 -29.38 35.66
C LEU A 7 20.63 -29.06 34.81
N VAL A 8 19.48 -28.81 35.45
CA VAL A 8 18.24 -28.38 34.77
C VAL A 8 18.33 -26.93 34.28
N LEU A 9 19.07 -26.05 34.96
CA LEU A 9 19.28 -24.68 34.48
C LEU A 9 20.18 -24.63 33.23
N PHE A 10 21.16 -25.53 33.15
CA PHE A 10 22.10 -25.59 32.02
C PHE A 10 21.44 -26.12 30.74
N THR A 11 20.44 -27.01 30.86
CA THR A 11 19.69 -27.54 29.71
C THR A 11 18.65 -26.57 29.14
N LEU A 12 18.14 -25.62 29.95
CA LEU A 12 17.26 -24.56 29.44
C LEU A 12 18.01 -23.50 28.60
N PHE A 13 19.31 -23.34 28.80
CA PHE A 13 20.11 -22.33 28.11
C PHE A 13 20.53 -22.76 26.68
N THR A 14 20.51 -24.05 26.35
CA THR A 14 20.88 -24.54 25.01
C THR A 14 19.71 -24.58 24.01
N LEU A 15 18.46 -24.41 24.47
CA LEU A 15 17.29 -24.44 23.59
C LEU A 15 17.11 -23.15 22.76
N THR A 16 17.73 -22.04 23.18
CA THR A 16 17.68 -20.76 22.47
C THR A 16 18.74 -20.64 21.36
N ALA A 17 19.52 -21.69 21.11
CA ALA A 17 20.59 -21.70 20.11
C ALA A 17 20.19 -22.29 18.74
N PHE A 18 18.91 -22.54 18.46
CA PHE A 18 18.44 -22.75 17.08
C PHE A 18 18.28 -21.40 16.37
N GLY A 19 19.40 -20.73 16.13
CA GLY A 19 19.51 -19.53 15.32
C GLY A 19 19.59 -19.87 13.83
N GLN A 20 18.53 -19.51 13.10
CA GLN A 20 18.52 -19.17 11.67
C GLN A 20 19.03 -20.24 10.68
N THR A 21 18.12 -21.11 10.23
CA THR A 21 18.24 -21.68 8.88
C THR A 21 17.94 -20.57 7.87
N SER A 22 18.98 -20.06 7.22
CA SER A 22 18.85 -19.12 6.11
C SER A 22 18.25 -19.83 4.91
N PHE A 23 16.93 -19.75 4.74
CA PHE A 23 16.27 -20.05 3.46
C PHE A 23 16.57 -18.91 2.47
N ASN A 24 17.73 -18.97 1.83
CA ASN A 24 18.04 -18.15 0.66
C ASN A 24 17.75 -18.95 -0.62
N ASP A 25 16.52 -19.42 -0.78
CA ASP A 25 16.08 -19.85 -2.11
C ASP A 25 15.55 -18.61 -2.84
N ARG A 26 16.47 -17.88 -3.45
CA ARG A 26 16.15 -16.71 -4.27
C ARG A 26 15.60 -17.22 -5.60
N LEU A 27 14.34 -17.62 -5.59
CA LEU A 27 13.53 -17.72 -6.79
C LEU A 27 13.43 -16.30 -7.37
N ASN A 28 14.34 -15.97 -8.29
CA ASN A 28 14.26 -14.77 -9.11
C ASN A 28 13.17 -15.00 -10.17
N VAL A 29 11.92 -15.08 -9.70
CA VAL A 29 10.77 -14.88 -10.59
C VAL A 29 10.80 -13.40 -10.91
N ASP A 30 11.31 -13.09 -12.09
CA ASP A 30 11.16 -11.76 -12.69
C ASP A 30 9.66 -11.53 -12.89
N PHE A 31 9.00 -11.03 -11.84
CA PHE A 31 7.66 -10.51 -11.95
C PHE A 31 7.77 -9.25 -12.80
N GLN A 32 7.75 -9.44 -14.13
CA GLN A 32 7.39 -8.43 -15.12
C GLN A 32 5.92 -8.06 -14.86
N SER A 33 5.66 -7.45 -13.71
CA SER A 33 4.43 -6.72 -13.47
C SER A 33 4.51 -5.55 -14.43
N GLU A 34 3.80 -5.65 -15.56
CA GLU A 34 3.57 -4.51 -16.43
C GLU A 34 3.22 -3.32 -15.54
N LYS A 35 4.13 -2.35 -15.49
CA LYS A 35 4.06 -1.28 -14.51
C LYS A 35 3.03 -0.31 -15.04
N ILE A 36 1.77 -0.51 -14.62
CA ILE A 36 0.66 0.34 -15.00
C ILE A 36 0.96 1.79 -14.59
N ASP A 37 1.27 2.65 -15.57
CA ASP A 37 1.61 4.06 -15.34
C ASP A 37 0.36 4.94 -15.38
N ILE A 38 -0.36 4.97 -14.26
CA ILE A 38 -1.46 5.92 -14.07
C ILE A 38 -0.93 7.24 -13.50
N LYS A 39 -1.24 8.35 -14.15
CA LYS A 39 -0.87 9.71 -13.75
C LYS A 39 -2.06 10.43 -13.15
N VAL A 40 -1.82 11.24 -12.12
CA VAL A 40 -2.83 12.09 -11.46
C VAL A 40 -2.38 13.53 -11.58
N TYR A 41 -3.25 14.40 -12.10
CA TYR A 41 -2.94 15.79 -12.40
C TYR A 41 -4.15 16.70 -12.19
N PRO A 42 -3.96 17.99 -11.82
CA PRO A 42 -2.68 18.57 -11.42
C PRO A 42 -2.24 18.03 -10.05
N ASN A 43 -0.93 17.96 -9.85
CA ASN A 43 -0.34 17.70 -8.54
C ASN A 43 0.72 18.79 -8.32
N PRO A 44 0.51 19.76 -7.42
CA PRO A 44 -0.56 19.85 -6.42
C PRO A 44 -1.97 20.13 -6.98
N VAL A 45 -3.02 19.64 -6.30
CA VAL A 45 -4.43 19.83 -6.66
C VAL A 45 -5.08 20.95 -5.84
N VAL A 46 -5.98 21.72 -6.47
CA VAL A 46 -6.83 22.71 -5.80
C VAL A 46 -8.24 22.14 -5.64
N ASP A 47 -9.08 22.14 -6.67
CA ASP A 47 -10.48 21.72 -6.52
C ASP A 47 -10.83 20.40 -7.20
N ASN A 48 -10.19 20.12 -8.34
CA ASN A 48 -10.52 18.96 -9.15
C ASN A 48 -9.23 18.30 -9.63
N LEU A 49 -9.16 16.97 -9.49
CA LEU A 49 -8.11 16.16 -10.10
C LEU A 49 -8.65 15.36 -11.28
N LYS A 50 -7.77 15.14 -12.25
CA LYS A 50 -7.92 14.27 -13.40
C LYS A 50 -6.92 13.11 -13.28
N VAL A 51 -7.25 12.03 -13.96
CA VAL A 51 -6.47 10.80 -13.97
C VAL A 51 -6.23 10.41 -15.43
N SER A 52 -5.05 9.91 -15.76
CA SER A 52 -4.80 9.33 -17.07
C SER A 52 -5.68 8.10 -17.28
N HIS A 53 -6.11 7.88 -18.52
CA HIS A 53 -6.98 6.76 -18.84
C HIS A 53 -6.27 5.42 -18.66
N HIS A 54 -6.98 4.44 -18.09
CA HIS A 54 -6.58 3.03 -18.07
C HIS A 54 -7.86 2.18 -18.01
N ASP A 55 -7.91 1.09 -18.79
CA ASP A 55 -9.15 0.32 -18.97
C ASP A 55 -9.54 -0.53 -17.75
N ASP A 56 -8.55 -0.93 -16.94
CA ASP A 56 -8.78 -1.77 -15.77
C ASP A 56 -9.31 -1.03 -14.53
N ILE A 57 -9.35 0.31 -14.55
CA ILE A 57 -9.81 1.09 -13.39
C ILE A 57 -11.33 1.08 -13.33
N GLU A 58 -11.88 0.67 -12.19
CA GLU A 58 -13.32 0.73 -11.90
C GLU A 58 -13.65 1.75 -10.80
N LYS A 59 -12.74 1.93 -9.82
CA LYS A 59 -12.96 2.84 -8.69
C LYS A 59 -11.76 3.72 -8.40
N VAL A 60 -12.06 4.93 -7.92
CA VAL A 60 -11.10 5.91 -7.42
C VAL A 60 -11.43 6.20 -5.97
N GLN A 61 -10.53 5.82 -5.06
CA GLN A 61 -10.68 6.04 -3.63
C GLN A 61 -9.60 6.99 -3.12
N ILE A 62 -9.99 7.91 -2.25
CA ILE A 62 -9.08 8.90 -1.67
C ILE A 62 -9.00 8.65 -0.17
N PHE A 63 -7.78 8.54 0.33
CA PHE A 63 -7.48 8.30 1.74
C PHE A 63 -6.65 9.45 2.32
N ASN A 64 -6.85 9.72 3.60
CA ASN A 64 -5.89 10.51 4.37
C ASN A 64 -4.65 9.67 4.72
N LEU A 65 -3.62 10.27 5.33
CA LEU A 65 -2.38 9.58 5.70
C LEU A 65 -2.54 8.46 6.75
N VAL A 66 -3.66 8.45 7.49
CA VAL A 66 -3.98 7.40 8.47
C VAL A 66 -4.71 6.22 7.80
N GLY A 67 -5.01 6.31 6.50
CA GLY A 67 -5.71 5.26 5.74
C GLY A 67 -7.23 5.33 5.83
N LYS A 68 -7.81 6.40 6.40
CA LYS A 68 -9.26 6.61 6.39
C LYS A 68 -9.71 7.06 5.00
N THR A 69 -10.67 6.36 4.41
CA THR A 69 -11.34 6.77 3.18
C THR A 69 -12.11 8.07 3.42
N VAL A 70 -11.78 9.11 2.66
CA VAL A 70 -12.46 10.42 2.71
C VAL A 70 -13.39 10.64 1.52
N LYS A 71 -13.10 10.03 0.36
CA LYS A 71 -13.94 10.09 -0.84
C LYS A 71 -13.83 8.80 -1.64
N THR A 72 -14.92 8.47 -2.33
CA THR A 72 -15.00 7.34 -3.27
C THR A 72 -15.76 7.80 -4.51
N TYR A 73 -15.24 7.43 -5.68
CA TYR A 73 -15.86 7.69 -6.97
C TYR A 73 -15.81 6.43 -7.83
N ASP A 74 -16.85 6.22 -8.62
CA ASP A 74 -16.78 5.29 -9.74
C ASP A 74 -15.93 5.92 -10.86
N TYR A 75 -15.04 5.13 -11.44
CA TYR A 75 -14.14 5.59 -12.48
C TYR A 75 -14.90 5.81 -13.78
N LEU A 76 -14.70 6.99 -14.39
CA LEU A 76 -15.28 7.33 -15.66
C LEU A 76 -14.26 8.08 -16.50
N LYS A 77 -14.05 7.59 -17.72
CA LYS A 77 -13.05 8.12 -18.65
C LYS A 77 -13.24 9.61 -18.87
N GLY A 78 -12.17 10.38 -18.66
CA GLY A 78 -12.16 11.84 -18.87
C GLY A 78 -12.91 12.66 -17.82
N ARG A 79 -13.44 12.05 -16.77
CA ARG A 79 -14.14 12.75 -15.68
C ARG A 79 -13.14 13.46 -14.74
N ASN A 80 -13.58 14.58 -14.19
CA ASN A 80 -12.92 15.27 -13.08
C ASN A 80 -13.46 14.76 -11.74
N TYR A 81 -12.58 14.61 -10.75
CA TYR A 81 -12.93 14.22 -9.40
C TYR A 81 -12.76 15.41 -8.45
N TYR A 82 -13.86 15.82 -7.83
CA TYR A 82 -13.90 16.98 -6.94
C TYR A 82 -13.32 16.70 -5.55
N VAL A 83 -12.31 17.47 -5.17
CA VAL A 83 -11.59 17.37 -3.89
C VAL A 83 -11.43 18.73 -3.19
N GLY A 84 -12.13 19.77 -3.66
CA GLY A 84 -12.00 21.14 -3.14
C GLY A 84 -12.43 21.31 -1.67
N ASP A 85 -13.34 20.46 -1.21
CA ASP A 85 -13.82 20.36 0.17
C ASP A 85 -12.83 19.67 1.12
N LEU A 86 -11.75 19.06 0.61
CA LEU A 86 -10.72 18.47 1.45
C LEU A 86 -9.80 19.56 2.02
N PRO A 87 -9.44 19.50 3.32
CA PRO A 87 -8.43 20.37 3.89
C PRO A 87 -7.08 20.28 3.16
N LYS A 88 -6.27 21.34 3.29
CA LYS A 88 -4.90 21.36 2.74
C LYS A 88 -4.07 20.26 3.39
N GLY A 89 -3.32 19.51 2.59
CA GLY A 89 -2.54 18.39 3.12
C GLY A 89 -2.12 17.36 2.09
N ILE A 90 -1.73 16.19 2.56
CA ILE A 90 -1.29 15.06 1.73
C ILE A 90 -2.37 13.98 1.77
N TYR A 91 -2.70 13.45 0.60
CA TYR A 91 -3.67 12.38 0.42
C TYR A 91 -3.12 11.29 -0.49
N LEU A 92 -3.72 10.11 -0.41
CA LEU A 92 -3.45 8.99 -1.29
C LEU A 92 -4.68 8.74 -2.16
N VAL A 93 -4.48 8.63 -3.47
CA VAL A 93 -5.50 8.21 -4.43
C VAL A 93 -5.20 6.79 -4.85
N GLN A 94 -6.07 5.86 -4.52
CA GLN A 94 -5.99 4.47 -4.95
C GLN A 94 -6.95 4.21 -6.10
N PHE A 95 -6.47 3.46 -7.08
CA PHE A 95 -7.25 2.96 -8.19
C PHE A 95 -7.43 1.47 -8.00
N SER A 96 -8.66 0.98 -8.15
CA SER A 96 -8.96 -0.44 -8.02
C SER A 96 -9.77 -0.97 -9.20
N ASP A 97 -9.58 -2.25 -9.48
CA ASP A 97 -10.28 -2.96 -10.54
C ASP A 97 -11.70 -3.39 -10.11
N ARG A 98 -12.40 -4.07 -11.01
CA ARG A 98 -13.75 -4.63 -10.76
C ARG A 98 -13.81 -5.62 -9.60
N LYS A 99 -12.69 -6.26 -9.26
CA LYS A 99 -12.57 -7.19 -8.12
C LYS A 99 -12.17 -6.46 -6.84
N SER A 100 -12.18 -5.12 -6.85
CA SER A 100 -11.72 -4.28 -5.75
C SER A 100 -10.24 -4.49 -5.38
N LYS A 101 -9.44 -5.04 -6.29
CA LYS A 101 -7.99 -5.16 -6.11
C LYS A 101 -7.35 -3.82 -6.43
N ALA A 102 -6.51 -3.32 -5.52
CA ALA A 102 -5.74 -2.11 -5.76
C ALA A 102 -4.76 -2.32 -6.92
N ILE A 103 -4.87 -1.50 -7.96
CA ILE A 103 -3.99 -1.48 -9.12
C ILE A 103 -2.78 -0.60 -8.80
N VAL A 104 -3.03 0.65 -8.38
CA VAL A 104 -1.97 1.59 -8.04
C VAL A 104 -2.46 2.63 -7.05
N THR A 105 -1.54 3.13 -6.24
CA THR A 105 -1.79 4.24 -5.31
C THR A 105 -0.84 5.39 -5.63
N LYS A 106 -1.37 6.61 -5.71
CA LYS A 106 -0.62 7.83 -6.01
C LYS A 106 -0.78 8.84 -4.88
N ARG A 107 0.33 9.44 -4.45
CA ARG A 107 0.32 10.53 -3.47
C ARG A 107 -0.01 11.86 -4.17
N ILE A 108 -0.94 12.61 -3.62
CA ILE A 108 -1.30 13.97 -4.07
C ILE A 108 -1.12 14.99 -2.95
N SER A 109 -0.79 16.23 -3.30
CA SER A 109 -0.79 17.37 -2.39
C SER A 109 -1.99 18.27 -2.69
N LYS A 110 -2.85 18.49 -1.69
CA LYS A 110 -3.99 19.43 -1.74
C LYS A 110 -3.56 20.80 -1.23
N ARG A 111 -3.80 21.86 -2.03
CA ARG A 111 -3.48 23.26 -1.74
C ARG A 111 -4.66 24.05 -1.18
#